data_AF-A0A7C3ADS4-F1
#
_entry.id   AF-A0A7C3ADS4-F1
#
_cell.length_a   1.000
_cell.length_b   1.000
_cell.length_c   1.000
_cell.angle_alpha   90.00
_cell.angle_beta   90.00
_cell.angle_gamma   90.00
#
_symmetry.space_group_name_H-M   'P 1'
#
loop_
_entity.id
_entity.type
_entity.pdbx_description
1 polymer ?
#
loop_
_entity_poly.entity_id
_entity_poly.type
_entity_poly.pdbx_seq_one_letter_code
_entity_poly.pdbx_strand_id
1 'polypeptide(L)'
;LMVGLVLWLLWVEPFPVSEAPRGASWWEALPLLAFGPYLLIQAVIFQNQGWISGVGGLSSSISFLILMGGNFLAVVGCIWGFSRPHTFRPSLALVIAVYLGLATFYADQPGATFVVILFVGQLLMGWSWALLTSALSPTSHPGIGRITALLGLSMVLFLLMAFLYYISLDMAIPIPRSAILPIVSILFGLPLFFASIRLGGSPIVVWRDWTALTAAFVLAVVSLLYWVGTEVLPRPLDEAPPSLPMRVMTYNIHSAYNIEGRQNPEEIARVIEASGADIIALQEVSRGWLINGSTDLASWLARRLNMQVLFKGTTGPMWGIAILTRYPIMDHGSGALPLAGSLLGRGYLWAKIDVGAQQPIQIIATHLHHVEGEGEIRLAQVPVLIEYWDHTPRSVILGDLNAVPGVAEIALFLQAGLIDSWTEVGSGDGYTYSSGDPFQRIDWIWHTPDLVALDVEVLQSTASDHLPVVITVDEAR
;
A
#
# COMPACT_ATOMS: atom_id res chain seq x y z
N LEU A 1 17.52 11.73 15.27
CA LEU A 1 18.70 10.97 14.77
C LEU A 1 19.25 11.51 13.44
N MET A 2 18.47 11.55 12.34
CA MET A 2 18.96 11.99 11.03
C MET A 2 19.52 13.42 10.98
N VAL A 3 18.87 14.41 11.60
CA VAL A 3 19.41 15.78 11.70
C VAL A 3 20.76 15.78 12.45
N GLY A 4 20.87 15.01 13.53
CA GLY A 4 22.12 14.83 14.28
C GLY A 4 23.21 14.13 13.46
N LEU A 5 22.84 13.15 12.62
CA LEU A 5 23.75 12.49 11.69
C LEU A 5 24.25 13.45 10.60
N VAL A 6 23.37 14.29 10.04
CA VAL A 6 23.74 15.32 9.07
C VAL A 6 24.68 16.34 9.71
N LEU A 7 24.36 16.84 10.92
CA LEU A 7 25.22 17.77 11.65
C LEU A 7 26.57 17.14 12.03
N TRP A 8 26.57 15.86 12.40
CA TRP A 8 27.79 15.11 12.71
C TRP A 8 28.63 14.86 11.45
N LEU A 9 28.03 14.48 10.32
CA LEU A 9 28.72 14.34 9.04
C LEU A 9 29.33 15.68 8.59
N LEU A 10 28.60 16.79 8.76
CA LEU A 10 29.12 18.13 8.49
C LEU A 10 30.26 18.54 9.43
N TRP A 11 30.27 18.01 10.66
CA TRP A 11 31.32 18.26 11.65
C TRP A 11 32.57 17.39 11.43
N VAL A 12 32.40 16.16 10.96
CA VAL A 12 33.48 15.21 10.64
C VAL A 12 34.07 15.46 9.25
N GLU A 13 33.36 16.18 8.38
CA GLU A 13 33.90 16.56 7.08
C GLU A 13 35.16 17.43 7.24
N PRO A 14 36.31 17.01 6.67
CA PRO A 14 37.57 17.71 6.87
C PRO A 14 37.47 19.13 6.30
N PHE A 15 37.94 20.11 7.09
CA PHE A 15 38.22 21.45 6.61
C PHE A 15 38.97 21.38 5.28
N PRO A 16 38.69 22.27 4.31
CA PRO A 16 39.21 22.16 2.96
C PRO A 16 40.75 22.29 2.94
N VAL A 17 41.43 21.15 3.04
CA VAL A 17 42.85 21.01 2.71
C VAL A 17 42.95 20.98 1.18
N SER A 18 44.09 21.36 0.60
CA SER A 18 44.30 21.33 -0.86
C SER A 18 44.09 19.96 -1.53
N GLU A 19 44.05 18.88 -0.73
CA GLU A 19 43.79 17.50 -1.15
C GLU A 19 42.32 17.07 -1.00
N ALA A 20 41.45 17.94 -0.48
CA ALA A 20 40.04 17.62 -0.32
C ALA A 20 39.36 17.38 -1.69
N PRO A 21 38.46 16.38 -1.81
CA PRO A 21 37.68 16.19 -3.03
C PRO A 21 37.01 17.49 -3.44
N ARG A 22 37.06 17.81 -4.74
CA ARG A 22 36.38 19.00 -5.24
C ARG A 22 34.88 18.76 -5.22
N GLY A 23 34.14 19.66 -4.60
CA GLY A 23 32.68 19.69 -4.56
C GLY A 23 32.10 20.93 -5.24
N ALA A 24 30.78 21.05 -5.15
CA ALA A 24 30.02 22.12 -5.76
C ALA A 24 29.86 23.31 -4.79
N SER A 25 29.63 24.51 -5.32
CA SER A 25 29.12 25.65 -4.53
C SER A 25 27.69 25.38 -4.06
N TRP A 26 27.19 26.22 -3.14
CA TRP A 26 25.79 26.15 -2.69
C TRP A 26 24.79 26.25 -3.83
N TRP A 27 25.05 27.12 -4.82
CA TRP A 27 24.21 27.28 -5.99
C TRP A 27 24.24 26.06 -6.91
N GLU A 28 25.41 25.44 -7.08
CA GLU A 28 25.56 24.27 -7.94
C GLU A 28 24.98 23.01 -7.31
N ALA A 29 25.00 22.91 -5.98
CA ALA A 29 24.42 21.79 -5.25
C ALA A 29 22.91 21.92 -5.00
N LEU A 30 22.31 23.13 -5.14
CA LEU A 30 20.87 23.38 -4.92
C LEU A 30 19.93 22.37 -5.62
N PRO A 31 20.20 21.93 -6.87
CA PRO A 31 19.42 20.88 -7.53
C PRO A 31 19.26 19.57 -6.75
N LEU A 32 20.17 19.25 -5.82
CA LEU A 32 20.10 18.05 -4.99
C LEU A 32 18.88 18.02 -4.06
N LEU A 33 18.23 19.16 -3.82
CA LEU A 33 16.98 19.20 -3.07
C LEU A 33 15.86 18.40 -3.73
N ALA A 34 15.95 18.11 -5.03
CA ALA A 34 15.01 17.25 -5.74
C ALA A 34 15.04 15.78 -5.29
N PHE A 35 16.11 15.32 -4.64
CA PHE A 35 16.31 13.89 -4.36
C PHE A 35 15.25 13.28 -3.44
N GLY A 36 14.94 13.94 -2.33
CA GLY A 36 13.92 13.51 -1.38
C GLY A 36 12.51 13.49 -1.94
N PRO A 37 12.04 14.58 -2.58
CA PRO A 37 10.77 14.57 -3.31
C PRO A 37 10.68 13.44 -4.36
N TYR A 38 11.77 13.21 -5.11
CA TYR A 38 11.87 12.09 -6.04
C TYR A 38 11.68 10.73 -5.33
N LEU A 39 12.42 10.49 -4.24
CA LEU A 39 12.32 9.25 -3.47
C LEU A 39 10.92 9.02 -2.92
N LEU A 40 10.23 10.06 -2.46
CA LEU A 40 8.87 9.93 -1.94
C LEU A 40 7.89 9.52 -3.05
N ILE A 41 7.94 10.19 -4.20
CA ILE A 41 7.06 9.85 -5.34
C ILE A 41 7.36 8.42 -5.83
N GLN A 42 8.64 8.02 -5.88
CA GLN A 42 9.01 6.64 -6.21
C GLN A 42 8.47 5.65 -5.18
N ALA A 43 8.69 5.88 -3.89
CA ALA A 43 8.30 4.95 -2.84
C ALA A 43 6.77 4.80 -2.69
N VAL A 44 6.00 5.86 -2.92
CA VAL A 44 4.53 5.82 -2.78
C VAL A 44 3.84 5.30 -4.04
N ILE A 45 4.34 5.66 -5.24
CA ILE A 45 3.64 5.35 -6.50
C ILE A 45 4.48 4.43 -7.40
N PHE A 46 5.64 4.90 -7.88
CA PHE A 46 6.28 4.31 -9.06
C PHE A 46 7.08 3.03 -8.80
N GLN A 47 7.54 2.81 -7.57
CA GLN A 47 8.18 1.57 -7.09
C GLN A 47 7.26 0.78 -6.15
N ASN A 48 5.99 1.17 -6.05
CA ASN A 48 5.05 0.57 -5.14
C ASN A 48 4.15 -0.42 -5.86
N GLN A 49 4.54 -1.70 -5.84
CA GLN A 49 3.79 -2.77 -6.49
C GLN A 49 2.35 -2.89 -5.96
N GLY A 50 2.15 -2.66 -4.66
CA GLY A 50 0.83 -2.67 -4.02
C GLY A 50 -0.08 -1.57 -4.56
N TRP A 51 0.45 -0.34 -4.70
CA TRP A 51 -0.24 0.79 -5.34
C TRP A 51 -0.64 0.47 -6.78
N ILE A 52 0.30 -0.04 -7.59
CA ILE A 52 0.06 -0.39 -9.00
C ILE A 52 -1.03 -1.47 -9.11
N SER A 53 -0.99 -2.48 -8.26
CA SER A 53 -2.02 -3.52 -8.19
C SER A 53 -3.38 -2.97 -7.78
N GLY A 54 -3.43 -2.18 -6.71
CA GLY A 54 -4.67 -1.65 -6.15
C GLY A 54 -5.39 -0.69 -7.10
N VAL A 55 -4.66 0.23 -7.72
CA VAL A 55 -5.23 1.20 -8.67
C VAL A 55 -5.51 0.57 -10.02
N GLY A 56 -4.62 -0.28 -10.51
CA GLY A 56 -4.77 -0.91 -11.82
C GLY A 56 -5.80 -2.04 -11.86
N GLY A 57 -6.22 -2.57 -10.71
CA GLY A 57 -7.00 -3.82 -10.65
C GLY A 57 -6.19 -5.01 -11.20
N LEU A 58 -4.87 -4.98 -11.02
CA LEU A 58 -3.93 -5.92 -11.64
C LEU A 58 -3.39 -6.92 -10.61
N SER A 59 -3.12 -8.14 -11.07
CA SER A 59 -2.41 -9.13 -10.27
C SER A 59 -1.03 -8.62 -9.87
N SER A 60 -0.52 -9.14 -8.75
CA SER A 60 0.81 -8.78 -8.23
C SER A 60 1.91 -8.96 -9.28
N SER A 61 1.84 -10.04 -10.06
CA SER A 61 2.75 -10.36 -11.15
C SER A 61 2.72 -9.32 -12.28
N ILE A 62 1.54 -8.90 -12.73
CA ILE A 62 1.42 -7.90 -13.79
C ILE A 62 1.93 -6.54 -13.29
N SER A 63 1.61 -6.18 -12.05
CA SER A 63 2.11 -4.95 -11.42
C SER A 63 3.63 -4.94 -11.31
N PHE A 64 4.25 -6.07 -10.97
CA PHE A 64 5.70 -6.21 -10.98
C PHE A 64 6.28 -6.00 -12.39
N LEU A 65 5.68 -6.58 -13.43
CA LEU A 65 6.12 -6.39 -14.82
C LEU A 65 6.01 -4.92 -15.27
N ILE A 66 4.95 -4.22 -14.88
CA ILE A 66 4.82 -2.77 -15.12
C ILE A 66 5.91 -1.99 -14.39
N LEU A 67 6.18 -2.29 -13.12
CA LEU A 67 7.25 -1.66 -12.36
C LEU A 67 8.61 -1.85 -13.07
N MET A 68 8.91 -3.08 -13.50
CA MET A 68 10.15 -3.39 -14.22
C MET A 68 10.23 -2.69 -15.58
N GLY A 69 9.14 -2.66 -16.34
CA GLY A 69 9.04 -1.88 -17.58
C GLY A 69 9.31 -0.39 -17.35
N GLY A 70 8.79 0.15 -16.25
CA GLY A 70 9.08 1.51 -15.79
C GLY A 70 10.58 1.72 -15.50
N ASN A 71 11.24 0.78 -14.81
CA ASN A 71 12.67 0.87 -14.54
C ASN A 71 13.51 0.85 -15.83
N PHE A 72 13.16 0.02 -16.81
CA PHE A 72 13.81 0.06 -18.13
C PHE A 72 13.61 1.40 -18.84
N LEU A 73 12.40 1.98 -18.77
CA LEU A 73 12.13 3.30 -19.34
C LEU A 73 12.90 4.42 -18.62
N ALA A 74 13.11 4.33 -17.31
CA ALA A 74 13.98 5.26 -16.59
C ALA A 74 15.42 5.19 -17.11
N VAL A 75 15.96 3.99 -17.37
CA VAL A 75 17.28 3.82 -18.00
C VAL A 75 17.31 4.45 -19.40
N VAL A 76 16.27 4.23 -20.22
CA VAL A 76 16.13 4.88 -21.54
C VAL A 76 16.09 6.40 -21.40
N GLY A 77 15.40 6.93 -20.39
CA GLY A 77 15.34 8.36 -20.09
C GLY A 77 16.71 8.95 -19.76
N CYS A 78 17.49 8.25 -18.92
CA CYS A 78 18.86 8.64 -18.62
C CYS A 78 19.73 8.64 -19.89
N ILE A 79 19.66 7.58 -20.70
CA ILE A 79 20.39 7.48 -21.98
C ILE A 79 20.01 8.66 -22.89
N TRP A 80 18.72 8.97 -22.99
CA TRP A 80 18.22 10.10 -23.78
C TRP A 80 18.81 11.42 -23.30
N GLY A 81 18.77 11.71 -22.00
CA GLY A 81 19.31 12.94 -21.42
C GLY A 81 20.82 13.09 -21.64
N PHE A 82 21.61 12.07 -21.33
CA PHE A 82 23.08 12.12 -21.51
C PHE A 82 23.50 12.17 -22.98
N SER A 83 22.78 11.49 -23.86
CA SER A 83 23.09 11.48 -25.31
C SER A 83 22.66 12.77 -26.01
N ARG A 84 21.70 13.51 -25.44
CA ARG A 84 21.12 14.72 -26.04
C ARG A 84 21.10 15.88 -25.03
N PRO A 85 22.25 16.38 -24.58
CA PRO A 85 22.32 17.46 -23.60
C PRO A 85 21.63 18.76 -24.05
N HIS A 86 21.49 18.98 -25.36
CA HIS A 86 20.72 20.11 -25.92
C HIS A 86 19.22 20.09 -25.55
N THR A 87 18.73 18.96 -25.02
CA THR A 87 17.34 18.82 -24.53
C THR A 87 17.16 19.40 -23.14
N PHE A 88 18.21 19.71 -22.38
CA PHE A 88 18.21 20.31 -21.04
C PHE A 88 17.69 21.76 -21.02
N ARG A 89 16.48 21.95 -21.52
CA ARG A 89 15.80 23.24 -21.68
C ARG A 89 14.85 23.46 -20.49
N PRO A 90 14.76 24.70 -19.98
CA PRO A 90 13.81 25.05 -18.93
C PRO A 90 12.35 24.74 -19.28
N SER A 91 11.97 24.83 -20.55
CA SER A 91 10.63 24.46 -21.01
C SER A 91 10.33 22.97 -20.81
N LEU A 92 11.28 22.08 -21.10
CA LEU A 92 11.10 20.65 -20.88
C LEU A 92 11.06 20.31 -19.38
N ALA A 93 11.92 20.93 -18.57
CA ALA A 93 11.89 20.76 -17.12
C ALA A 93 10.54 21.21 -16.52
N LEU A 94 9.97 22.31 -17.00
CA LEU A 94 8.64 22.77 -16.59
C LEU A 94 7.53 21.80 -17.02
N VAL A 95 7.57 21.30 -18.26
CA VAL A 95 6.61 20.30 -18.75
C VAL A 95 6.66 19.04 -17.91
N ILE A 96 7.85 18.58 -17.53
CA ILE A 96 8.02 17.42 -16.65
C ILE A 96 7.42 17.67 -15.27
N ALA A 97 7.67 18.84 -14.67
CA ALA A 97 7.10 19.20 -13.38
C ALA A 97 5.57 19.22 -13.40
N VAL A 98 4.97 19.83 -14.43
CA VAL A 98 3.50 19.88 -14.62
C VAL A 98 2.94 18.48 -14.84
N TYR A 99 3.58 17.70 -15.72
CA TYR A 99 3.19 16.33 -16.00
C TYR A 99 3.21 15.47 -14.73
N LEU A 100 4.28 15.51 -13.94
CA LEU A 100 4.39 14.75 -12.70
C LEU A 100 3.38 15.21 -11.66
N GLY A 101 3.11 16.52 -11.56
CA GLY A 101 2.03 17.05 -10.72
C GLY A 101 0.68 16.44 -11.06
N LEU A 102 0.30 16.44 -12.35
CA LEU A 102 -0.94 15.83 -12.84
C LEU A 102 -0.94 14.30 -12.64
N ALA A 103 0.17 13.64 -12.95
CA ALA A 103 0.33 12.19 -12.77
C ALA A 103 0.11 11.79 -11.31
N THR A 104 0.69 12.53 -10.35
CA THR A 104 0.50 12.27 -8.92
C THR A 104 -0.88 12.63 -8.41
N PHE A 105 -1.55 13.61 -9.02
CA PHE A 105 -2.92 13.99 -8.67
C PHE A 105 -3.93 12.91 -9.05
N TYR A 106 -3.73 12.27 -10.21
CA TYR A 106 -4.58 11.18 -10.69
C TYR A 106 -4.04 9.78 -10.35
N ALA A 107 -3.02 9.68 -9.49
CA ALA A 107 -2.32 8.42 -9.24
C ALA A 107 -3.18 7.36 -8.53
N ASP A 108 -4.25 7.76 -7.84
CA ASP A 108 -5.18 6.87 -7.15
C ASP A 108 -6.43 6.52 -7.97
N GLN A 109 -6.54 7.03 -9.20
CA GLN A 109 -7.69 6.80 -10.07
C GLN A 109 -7.42 5.66 -11.07
N PRO A 110 -8.29 4.64 -11.14
CA PRO A 110 -8.15 3.57 -12.13
C PRO A 110 -8.38 4.09 -13.55
N GLY A 111 -7.70 3.50 -14.54
CA GLY A 111 -7.94 3.81 -15.95
C GLY A 111 -6.85 3.31 -16.89
N ALA A 112 -7.18 3.16 -18.19
CA ALA A 112 -6.21 2.73 -19.21
C ALA A 112 -4.99 3.67 -19.34
N THR A 113 -5.15 4.93 -18.94
CA THR A 113 -4.09 5.93 -18.91
C THR A 113 -3.14 5.76 -17.72
N PHE A 114 -3.50 5.01 -16.67
CA PHE A 114 -2.67 4.83 -15.46
C PHE A 114 -1.31 4.23 -15.80
N VAL A 115 -1.28 3.14 -16.57
CA VAL A 115 -0.01 2.48 -16.96
C VAL A 115 0.84 3.39 -17.85
N VAL A 116 0.20 4.11 -18.77
CA VAL A 116 0.88 5.11 -19.61
C VAL A 116 1.49 6.21 -18.74
N ILE A 117 0.76 6.65 -17.71
CA ILE A 117 1.22 7.66 -16.78
C ILE A 117 2.49 7.20 -16.05
N LEU A 118 2.51 5.96 -15.57
CA LEU A 118 3.65 5.35 -14.90
C LEU A 118 4.88 5.28 -15.82
N PHE A 119 4.70 4.78 -17.04
CA PHE A 119 5.77 4.63 -18.02
C PHE A 119 6.37 5.96 -18.47
N VAL A 120 5.52 6.92 -18.84
CA VAL A 120 6.00 8.25 -19.23
C VAL A 120 6.65 8.95 -18.03
N GLY A 121 6.09 8.80 -16.82
CA GLY A 121 6.70 9.35 -15.61
C GLY A 121 8.10 8.81 -15.35
N GLN A 122 8.31 7.50 -15.45
CA GLN A 122 9.63 6.90 -15.26
C GLN A 122 10.64 7.33 -16.32
N LEU A 123 10.23 7.38 -17.60
CA LEU A 123 11.06 7.90 -18.68
C LEU A 123 11.53 9.34 -18.39
N LEU A 124 10.60 10.22 -18.01
CA LEU A 124 10.89 11.62 -17.73
C LEU A 124 11.74 11.78 -16.47
N MET A 125 11.53 10.97 -15.43
CA MET A 125 12.38 10.97 -14.24
C MET A 125 13.80 10.48 -14.53
N GLY A 126 13.98 9.52 -15.44
CA GLY A 126 15.29 9.13 -15.95
C GLY A 126 16.01 10.29 -16.65
N TRP A 127 15.29 11.01 -17.52
CA TRP A 127 15.85 12.22 -18.14
C TRP A 127 16.24 13.28 -17.10
N SER A 128 15.42 13.47 -16.08
CA SER A 128 15.69 14.41 -14.98
C SER A 128 16.97 14.04 -14.21
N TRP A 129 17.27 12.76 -14.05
CA TRP A 129 18.53 12.31 -13.45
C TRP A 129 19.75 12.68 -14.28
N ALA A 130 19.68 12.54 -15.60
CA ALA A 130 20.75 12.99 -16.49
C ALA A 130 20.98 14.51 -16.39
N LEU A 131 19.91 15.30 -16.25
CA LEU A 131 19.99 16.74 -16.04
C LEU A 131 20.66 17.07 -14.69
N LEU A 132 20.19 16.49 -13.58
CA LEU A 132 20.70 16.75 -12.23
C LEU A 132 22.18 16.38 -12.10
N THR A 133 22.58 15.22 -12.62
CA THR A 133 23.97 14.74 -12.58
C THR A 133 24.89 15.60 -13.45
N SER A 134 24.44 15.98 -14.65
CA SER A 134 25.16 16.92 -15.50
C SER A 134 25.30 18.28 -14.83
N ALA A 135 24.30 18.70 -14.07
CA ALA A 135 24.37 19.95 -13.33
C ALA A 135 25.46 19.90 -12.23
N LEU A 136 25.78 18.74 -11.69
CA LEU A 136 26.81 18.63 -10.66
C LEU A 136 28.25 18.57 -11.22
N SER A 137 28.42 18.52 -12.55
CA SER A 137 29.71 18.45 -13.24
C SER A 137 30.02 19.81 -13.92
N PRO A 138 30.95 20.68 -13.47
CA PRO A 138 32.26 20.42 -12.86
C PRO A 138 32.52 21.16 -11.52
N THR A 139 33.04 20.44 -10.53
CA THR A 139 33.32 20.94 -9.17
C THR A 139 34.66 21.69 -9.10
N SER A 140 34.62 23.00 -8.85
CA SER A 140 35.82 23.85 -8.72
C SER A 140 36.17 24.19 -7.26
N HIS A 141 35.28 23.87 -6.31
CA HIS A 141 35.43 24.24 -4.91
C HIS A 141 36.00 23.08 -4.08
N PRO A 142 36.92 23.33 -3.14
CA PRO A 142 37.38 22.27 -2.24
C PRO A 142 36.28 21.88 -1.24
N GLY A 143 36.18 20.58 -0.96
CA GLY A 143 35.26 19.99 0.03
C GLY A 143 33.86 19.65 -0.52
N ILE A 144 33.24 18.62 0.06
CA ILE A 144 31.92 18.07 -0.35
C ILE A 144 30.77 18.46 0.58
N GLY A 145 31.02 19.23 1.65
CA GLY A 145 30.05 19.50 2.72
C GLY A 145 28.78 20.20 2.26
N ARG A 146 28.84 20.96 1.18
CA ARG A 146 27.67 21.60 0.58
C ARG A 146 26.75 20.58 -0.10
N ILE A 147 27.34 19.59 -0.77
CA ILE A 147 26.62 18.44 -1.35
C ILE A 147 25.99 17.63 -0.22
N THR A 148 26.77 17.30 0.82
CA THR A 148 26.31 16.57 2.00
C THR A 148 25.16 17.29 2.71
N ALA A 149 25.28 18.60 2.93
CA ALA A 149 24.24 19.41 3.56
C ALA A 149 22.94 19.43 2.75
N LEU A 150 23.00 19.63 1.43
CA LEU A 150 21.80 19.70 0.60
C LEU A 150 21.16 18.34 0.36
N LEU A 151 21.95 17.28 0.24
CA LEU A 151 21.42 15.91 0.22
C LEU A 151 20.74 15.58 1.57
N GLY A 152 21.37 15.94 2.69
CA GLY A 152 20.80 15.81 4.03
C GLY A 152 19.49 16.58 4.19
N LEU A 153 19.45 17.84 3.74
CA LEU A 153 18.23 18.66 3.74
C LEU A 153 17.14 18.04 2.84
N SER A 154 17.52 17.47 1.71
CA SER A 154 16.60 16.75 0.83
C SER A 154 16.00 15.51 1.52
N MET A 155 16.76 14.78 2.33
CA MET A 155 16.24 13.67 3.14
C MET A 155 15.32 14.14 4.27
N VAL A 156 15.60 15.30 4.88
CA VAL A 156 14.66 15.93 5.82
C VAL A 156 13.35 16.28 5.11
N LEU A 157 13.42 16.79 3.88
CA LEU A 157 12.22 17.07 3.08
C LEU A 157 11.43 15.80 2.75
N PHE A 158 12.12 14.70 2.38
CA PHE A 158 11.49 13.39 2.21
C PHE A 158 10.73 12.96 3.48
N LEU A 159 11.37 13.01 4.64
CA LEU A 159 10.75 12.62 5.91
C LEU A 159 9.56 13.51 6.27
N LEU A 160 9.70 14.83 6.12
CA LEU A 160 8.62 15.77 6.40
C LEU A 160 7.41 15.54 5.50
N MET A 161 7.64 15.36 4.20
CA MET A 161 6.54 15.13 3.25
C MET A 161 5.90 13.75 3.45
N ALA A 162 6.68 12.72 3.76
CA ALA A 162 6.16 11.41 4.13
C ALA A 162 5.31 11.50 5.40
N PHE A 163 5.82 12.19 6.44
CA PHE A 163 5.08 12.41 7.68
C PHE A 163 3.76 13.15 7.43
N LEU A 164 3.78 14.26 6.68
CA LEU A 164 2.56 15.00 6.33
C LEU A 164 1.55 14.14 5.56
N TYR A 165 2.04 13.29 4.65
CA TYR A 165 1.18 12.37 3.90
C TYR A 165 0.46 11.39 4.84
N TYR A 166 1.20 10.69 5.71
CA TYR A 166 0.61 9.67 6.57
C TYR A 166 -0.16 10.26 7.76
N ILE A 167 0.31 11.34 8.40
CA ILE A 167 -0.40 11.97 9.53
C ILE A 167 -1.75 12.54 9.12
N SER A 168 -1.95 12.86 7.83
CA SER A 168 -3.23 13.30 7.29
C SER A 168 -4.32 12.22 7.29
N LEU A 169 -3.95 10.96 7.58
CA LEU A 169 -4.90 9.85 7.79
C LEU A 169 -5.53 9.93 9.19
N ASP A 170 -4.75 10.35 10.18
CA ASP A 170 -5.16 10.34 11.59
C ASP A 170 -5.67 11.70 12.05
N MET A 171 -5.13 12.78 11.49
CA MET A 171 -5.45 14.15 11.91
C MET A 171 -5.76 15.05 10.72
N ALA A 172 -6.80 15.88 10.88
CA ALA A 172 -7.12 16.92 9.93
C ALA A 172 -6.01 17.98 9.93
N ILE A 173 -5.30 18.10 8.80
CA ILE A 173 -4.30 19.14 8.56
C ILE A 173 -4.83 20.14 7.52
N PRO A 174 -4.31 21.40 7.46
CA PRO A 174 -4.81 22.42 6.54
C PRO A 174 -4.62 22.12 5.04
N ILE A 175 -3.85 21.08 4.70
CA ILE A 175 -3.56 20.66 3.33
C ILE A 175 -4.29 19.35 3.06
N PRO A 176 -5.17 19.27 2.05
CA PRO A 176 -5.85 18.03 1.74
C PRO A 176 -4.84 16.96 1.30
N ARG A 177 -5.04 15.71 1.74
CA ARG A 177 -4.13 14.58 1.44
C ARG A 177 -3.82 14.42 -0.05
N SER A 178 -4.83 14.61 -0.91
CA SER A 178 -4.69 14.53 -2.36
C SER A 178 -3.77 15.59 -2.97
N ALA A 179 -3.52 16.71 -2.29
CA ALA A 179 -2.61 17.75 -2.76
C ALA A 179 -1.15 17.48 -2.40
N ILE A 180 -0.86 16.58 -1.46
CA ILE A 180 0.50 16.37 -0.94
C ILE A 180 1.45 15.86 -2.04
N LEU A 181 1.10 14.79 -2.75
CA LEU A 181 1.96 14.23 -3.81
C LEU A 181 2.14 15.20 -5.00
N PRO A 182 1.11 15.94 -5.46
CA PRO A 182 1.30 17.05 -6.40
C PRO A 182 2.26 18.14 -5.91
N ILE A 183 2.18 18.54 -4.64
CA ILE A 183 3.13 19.50 -4.04
C ILE A 183 4.55 18.93 -4.06
N VAL A 184 4.72 17.65 -3.73
CA VAL A 184 6.02 16.96 -3.81
C VAL A 184 6.56 16.95 -5.25
N SER A 185 5.70 16.75 -6.25
CA SER A 185 6.09 16.84 -7.67
C SER A 185 6.57 18.24 -8.06
N ILE A 186 5.98 19.29 -7.50
CA ILE A 186 6.45 20.68 -7.68
C ILE A 186 7.82 20.87 -7.01
N LEU A 187 8.01 20.35 -5.80
CA LEU A 187 9.28 20.39 -5.08
C LEU A 187 10.39 19.60 -5.79
N PHE A 188 10.04 18.58 -6.56
CA PHE A 188 10.95 17.90 -7.48
C PHE A 188 11.24 18.74 -8.74
N GLY A 189 10.22 19.39 -9.30
CA GLY A 189 10.30 20.18 -10.53
C GLY A 189 11.08 21.49 -10.41
N LEU A 190 10.99 22.20 -9.30
CA LEU A 190 11.66 23.50 -9.11
C LEU A 190 13.19 23.40 -9.20
N PRO A 191 13.88 22.46 -8.53
CA PRO A 191 15.32 22.30 -8.67
C PRO A 191 15.73 21.81 -10.07
N LEU A 192 14.89 21.05 -10.78
CA LEU A 192 15.13 20.66 -12.18
C LEU A 192 15.09 21.87 -13.11
N PHE A 193 14.08 22.71 -12.95
CA PHE A 193 13.96 23.96 -13.71
C PHE A 193 15.19 24.84 -13.49
N PHE A 194 15.61 25.02 -12.23
CA PHE A 194 16.83 25.74 -11.90
C PHE A 194 18.10 25.11 -12.53
N ALA A 195 18.26 23.79 -12.45
CA ALA A 195 19.39 23.07 -13.04
C ALA A 195 19.49 23.29 -14.57
N SER A 196 18.35 23.28 -15.26
CA SER A 196 18.28 23.49 -16.71
C SER A 196 18.67 24.90 -17.15
N ILE A 197 18.29 25.94 -16.39
CA ILE A 197 18.70 27.32 -16.67
C ILE A 197 20.23 27.44 -16.60
N ARG A 198 20.81 26.87 -15.55
CA ARG A 198 22.26 26.94 -15.29
C ARG A 198 23.07 26.20 -16.37
N LEU A 199 22.55 25.09 -16.88
CA LEU A 199 23.19 24.32 -17.96
C LEU A 199 23.01 24.94 -19.34
N GLY A 200 22.03 25.83 -19.54
CA GLY A 200 21.62 26.42 -20.82
C GLY A 200 22.65 27.26 -21.58
N GLY A 201 23.93 27.28 -21.18
CA GLY A 201 25.03 27.94 -21.87
C GLY A 201 26.41 27.31 -21.63
N SER A 202 26.47 26.19 -20.92
CA SER A 202 27.75 25.54 -20.57
C SER A 202 28.04 24.38 -21.54
N PRO A 203 29.30 24.20 -21.99
CA PRO A 203 29.68 23.00 -22.71
C PRO A 203 29.55 21.80 -21.78
N ILE A 204 28.56 20.94 -22.03
CA ILE A 204 28.34 19.73 -21.25
C ILE A 204 29.34 18.69 -21.75
N VAL A 205 30.22 18.25 -20.85
CA VAL A 205 31.15 17.16 -21.15
C VAL A 205 30.33 15.87 -21.26
N VAL A 206 30.21 15.35 -22.48
CA VAL A 206 29.60 14.04 -22.73
C VAL A 206 30.62 12.98 -22.33
N TRP A 207 30.55 12.53 -21.08
CA TRP A 207 31.32 11.36 -20.64
C TRP A 207 30.70 10.10 -21.27
N ARG A 208 31.49 9.35 -22.04
CA ARG A 208 31.09 8.05 -22.61
C ARG A 208 31.26 6.91 -21.60
N ASP A 209 31.09 7.20 -20.32
CA ASP A 209 31.10 6.19 -19.27
C ASP A 209 29.67 5.64 -19.10
N TRP A 210 29.42 4.49 -19.72
CA TRP A 210 28.14 3.79 -19.66
C TRP A 210 28.05 2.83 -18.46
N THR A 211 29.03 2.83 -17.56
CA THR A 211 29.11 1.83 -16.48
C THR A 211 27.88 1.88 -15.58
N ALA A 212 27.47 3.06 -15.13
CA ALA A 212 26.29 3.22 -14.26
C ALA A 212 24.98 2.80 -14.96
N LEU A 213 24.85 3.10 -16.25
CA LEU A 213 23.66 2.72 -17.04
C LEU A 213 23.62 1.23 -17.33
N THR A 214 24.78 0.64 -17.59
CA THR A 214 24.94 -0.81 -17.75
C THR A 214 24.62 -1.51 -16.43
N ALA A 215 25.12 -1.01 -15.30
CA ALA A 215 24.80 -1.54 -13.98
C ALA A 215 23.30 -1.45 -13.67
N ALA A 216 22.66 -0.30 -13.94
CA ALA A 216 21.22 -0.14 -13.75
C ALA A 216 20.40 -1.11 -14.62
N PHE A 217 20.79 -1.29 -15.90
CA PHE A 217 20.15 -2.25 -16.79
C PHE A 217 20.34 -3.69 -16.30
N VAL A 218 21.56 -4.07 -15.92
CA VAL A 218 21.87 -5.40 -15.39
C VAL A 218 21.07 -5.67 -14.12
N LEU A 219 20.99 -4.72 -13.18
CA LEU A 219 20.19 -4.85 -11.97
C LEU A 219 18.70 -5.06 -12.30
N ALA A 220 18.16 -4.33 -13.27
CA ALA A 220 16.78 -4.55 -13.72
C ALA A 220 16.58 -5.95 -14.33
N VAL A 221 17.51 -6.41 -15.18
CA VAL A 221 17.44 -7.74 -15.78
C VAL A 221 17.59 -8.84 -14.73
N VAL A 222 18.53 -8.71 -13.79
CA VAL A 222 18.75 -9.70 -12.73
C VAL A 222 17.51 -9.82 -11.84
N SER A 223 16.88 -8.71 -11.46
CA SER A 223 15.62 -8.73 -10.70
C SER A 223 14.50 -9.44 -11.45
N LEU A 224 14.38 -9.20 -12.76
CA LEU A 224 13.39 -9.89 -13.59
C LEU A 224 13.68 -11.39 -13.72
N LEU A 225 14.95 -11.76 -13.95
CA LEU A 225 15.36 -13.17 -14.04
C LEU A 225 15.21 -13.92 -12.72
N TYR A 226 15.52 -13.27 -11.59
CA TYR A 226 15.26 -13.80 -10.25
C TYR A 226 13.77 -14.09 -10.09
N TRP A 227 12.91 -13.10 -10.36
CA TRP A 227 11.47 -13.27 -10.31
C TRP A 227 10.97 -14.38 -11.23
N VAL A 228 11.48 -14.50 -12.46
CA VAL A 228 11.14 -15.63 -13.36
C VAL A 228 11.57 -16.97 -12.75
N GLY A 229 12.75 -17.03 -12.15
CA GLY A 229 13.29 -18.25 -11.54
C GLY A 229 12.59 -18.66 -10.24
N THR A 230 11.95 -17.73 -9.52
CA THR A 230 11.37 -18.01 -8.20
C THR A 230 9.84 -17.89 -8.12
N GLU A 231 9.20 -17.11 -9.01
CA GLU A 231 7.79 -16.70 -8.87
C GLU A 231 6.91 -17.01 -10.10
N VAL A 232 7.49 -17.18 -11.30
CA VAL A 232 6.70 -17.38 -12.54
C VAL A 232 6.17 -18.79 -12.69
N LEU A 233 6.78 -19.79 -12.06
CA LEU A 233 6.21 -21.13 -12.02
C LEU A 233 5.01 -21.09 -11.05
N PRO A 234 3.76 -21.11 -11.54
CA PRO A 234 2.64 -21.17 -10.61
C PRO A 234 2.81 -22.43 -9.78
N ARG A 235 2.86 -22.28 -8.45
CA ARG A 235 2.46 -23.41 -7.62
C ARG A 235 1.03 -23.71 -8.06
N PRO A 236 0.71 -24.95 -8.46
CA PRO A 236 -0.67 -25.33 -8.61
C PRO A 236 -1.37 -24.88 -7.33
N LEU A 237 -2.39 -24.03 -7.45
CA LEU A 237 -3.31 -23.89 -6.34
C LEU A 237 -3.87 -25.30 -6.19
N ASP A 238 -3.54 -25.96 -5.09
CA ASP A 238 -4.16 -27.22 -4.75
C ASP A 238 -5.60 -26.85 -4.40
N GLU A 239 -6.47 -26.78 -5.42
CA GLU A 239 -7.89 -26.52 -5.24
C GLU A 239 -8.42 -27.63 -4.35
N ALA A 240 -8.63 -27.31 -3.07
CA ALA A 240 -9.32 -28.21 -2.18
C ALA A 240 -10.71 -28.40 -2.75
N PRO A 241 -11.19 -29.65 -2.91
CA PRO A 241 -12.53 -29.90 -3.42
C PRO A 241 -13.51 -29.14 -2.52
N PRO A 242 -14.38 -28.28 -3.10
CA PRO A 242 -15.36 -27.55 -2.35
C PRO A 242 -16.20 -28.48 -1.48
N SER A 243 -16.36 -28.14 -0.19
CA SER A 243 -17.10 -28.98 0.74
C SER A 243 -17.77 -28.19 1.85
N LEU A 244 -18.93 -28.68 2.28
CA LEU A 244 -19.56 -28.34 3.55
C LEU A 244 -19.44 -29.51 4.55
N PRO A 245 -19.37 -29.24 5.86
CA PRO A 245 -19.28 -27.91 6.46
C PRO A 245 -17.93 -27.22 6.18
N MET A 246 -17.92 -25.89 6.12
CA MET A 246 -16.72 -25.08 5.84
C MET A 246 -16.31 -24.24 7.05
N ARG A 247 -15.03 -23.89 7.15
CA ARG A 247 -14.52 -22.99 8.19
C ARG A 247 -14.31 -21.58 7.66
N VAL A 248 -14.97 -20.60 8.27
CA VAL A 248 -14.88 -19.18 7.90
C VAL A 248 -14.26 -18.39 9.04
N MET A 249 -13.32 -17.51 8.73
CA MET A 249 -12.55 -16.72 9.69
C MET A 249 -12.66 -15.23 9.41
N THR A 250 -12.81 -14.41 10.45
CA THR A 250 -12.50 -12.97 10.39
C THR A 250 -11.29 -12.66 11.27
N TYR A 251 -10.40 -11.79 10.79
CA TYR A 251 -9.23 -11.38 11.54
C TYR A 251 -8.75 -9.98 11.15
N ASN A 252 -8.88 -9.00 12.04
CA ASN A 252 -8.11 -7.76 11.92
C ASN A 252 -6.65 -8.10 12.22
N ILE A 253 -5.75 -7.85 11.25
CA ILE A 253 -4.34 -8.24 11.37
C ILE A 253 -3.43 -7.08 11.76
N HIS A 254 -3.96 -5.87 11.96
CA HIS A 254 -3.21 -4.69 12.36
C HIS A 254 -1.93 -4.47 11.54
N SER A 255 -2.04 -4.56 10.21
CA SER A 255 -0.88 -4.51 9.29
C SER A 255 0.27 -5.48 9.64
N ALA A 256 -0.09 -6.63 10.22
CA ALA A 256 0.78 -7.67 10.77
C ALA A 256 1.68 -7.22 11.93
N TYR A 257 1.29 -6.19 12.68
CA TYR A 257 1.97 -5.80 13.92
C TYR A 257 1.41 -6.59 15.10
N ASN A 258 2.31 -7.28 15.80
CA ASN A 258 2.00 -8.00 17.02
C ASN A 258 1.86 -7.04 18.23
N ILE A 259 1.47 -7.56 19.39
CA ILE A 259 1.26 -6.73 20.60
C ILE A 259 2.54 -6.06 21.12
N GLU A 260 3.73 -6.47 20.66
CA GLU A 260 5.00 -5.81 20.97
C GLU A 260 5.41 -4.77 19.91
N GLY A 261 4.56 -4.50 18.92
CA GLY A 261 4.82 -3.55 17.84
C GLY A 261 5.84 -4.05 16.80
N ARG A 262 6.07 -5.36 16.72
CA ARG A 262 6.90 -5.96 15.66
C ARG A 262 6.02 -6.41 14.50
N GLN A 263 6.38 -6.00 13.29
CA GLN A 263 5.69 -6.49 12.09
C GLN A 263 6.17 -7.91 11.76
N ASN A 264 5.28 -8.91 11.86
CA ASN A 264 5.59 -10.30 11.56
C ASN A 264 4.45 -11.01 10.81
N PRO A 265 4.44 -10.96 9.46
CA PRO A 265 3.44 -11.64 8.64
C PRO A 265 3.39 -13.16 8.84
N GLU A 266 4.49 -13.79 9.24
CA GLU A 266 4.56 -15.23 9.49
C GLU A 266 3.80 -15.65 10.74
N GLU A 267 3.72 -14.80 11.77
CA GLU A 267 2.87 -15.07 12.94
C GLU A 267 1.39 -15.13 12.54
N ILE A 268 0.94 -14.16 11.73
CA ILE A 268 -0.42 -14.13 11.17
C ILE A 268 -0.70 -15.38 10.32
N ALA A 269 0.23 -15.76 9.42
CA ALA A 269 0.05 -16.94 8.58
C ALA A 269 -0.06 -18.23 9.40
N ARG A 270 0.73 -18.39 10.46
CA ARG A 270 0.64 -19.58 11.33
C ARG A 270 -0.69 -19.66 12.07
N VAL A 271 -1.25 -18.53 12.49
CA VAL A 271 -2.58 -18.50 13.12
C VAL A 271 -3.65 -18.94 12.12
N ILE A 272 -3.60 -18.45 10.88
CA ILE A 272 -4.54 -18.84 9.82
C ILE A 272 -4.35 -20.33 9.42
N GLU A 273 -3.12 -20.79 9.32
CA GLU A 273 -2.79 -22.18 8.98
C GLU A 273 -3.28 -23.14 10.07
N ALA A 274 -3.05 -22.80 11.35
CA ALA A 274 -3.49 -23.59 12.49
C ALA A 274 -5.02 -23.58 12.68
N SER A 275 -5.69 -22.49 12.29
CA SER A 275 -7.15 -22.42 12.33
C SER A 275 -7.81 -23.36 11.32
N GLY A 276 -7.10 -23.79 10.28
CA GLY A 276 -7.66 -24.62 9.22
C GLY A 276 -8.78 -23.95 8.42
N ALA A 277 -8.92 -22.63 8.49
CA ALA A 277 -9.97 -21.89 7.80
C ALA A 277 -9.88 -22.04 6.26
N ASP A 278 -11.04 -22.19 5.63
CA ASP A 278 -11.17 -22.33 4.18
C ASP A 278 -11.34 -20.97 3.50
N ILE A 279 -12.07 -20.07 4.16
CA ILE A 279 -12.33 -18.69 3.74
C ILE A 279 -11.96 -17.74 4.88
N ILE A 280 -11.17 -16.72 4.58
CA ILE A 280 -10.65 -15.77 5.57
C ILE A 280 -10.91 -14.34 5.11
N ALA A 281 -11.61 -13.55 5.92
CA ALA A 281 -11.73 -12.11 5.77
C ALA A 281 -10.71 -11.40 6.68
N LEU A 282 -9.82 -10.61 6.09
CA LEU A 282 -8.80 -9.86 6.80
C LEU A 282 -9.08 -8.36 6.75
N GLN A 283 -8.95 -7.69 7.88
CA GLN A 283 -9.00 -6.23 8.00
C GLN A 283 -7.61 -5.66 8.28
N GLU A 284 -7.43 -4.37 7.99
CA GLU A 284 -6.15 -3.65 8.15
C GLU A 284 -4.98 -4.25 7.36
N VAL A 285 -5.30 -4.80 6.19
CA VAL A 285 -4.31 -5.34 5.27
C VAL A 285 -3.64 -4.18 4.55
N SER A 286 -2.33 -4.09 4.67
CA SER A 286 -1.52 -3.12 3.95
C SER A 286 -0.80 -3.74 2.75
N ARG A 287 -0.71 -2.96 1.67
CA ARG A 287 -0.05 -3.31 0.42
C ARG A 287 0.96 -2.25 0.04
N GLY A 288 2.16 -2.31 0.62
CA GLY A 288 3.24 -1.40 0.26
C GLY A 288 3.25 -0.07 1.01
N TRP A 289 2.60 0.04 2.17
CA TRP A 289 2.66 1.27 2.97
C TRP A 289 4.09 1.59 3.42
N LEU A 290 4.53 2.83 3.20
CA LEU A 290 5.93 3.21 3.46
C LEU A 290 6.30 3.11 4.94
N ILE A 291 5.35 3.41 5.82
CA ILE A 291 5.56 3.43 7.27
C ILE A 291 5.57 2.04 7.91
N ASN A 292 5.17 0.99 7.18
CA ASN A 292 5.12 -0.38 7.67
C ASN A 292 6.00 -1.34 6.84
N GLY A 293 7.16 -0.85 6.42
CA GLY A 293 8.17 -1.65 5.71
C GLY A 293 7.85 -1.95 4.25
N SER A 294 6.77 -1.37 3.69
CA SER A 294 6.35 -1.55 2.30
C SER A 294 6.08 -3.01 1.90
N THR A 295 5.72 -3.85 2.87
CA THR A 295 5.35 -5.24 2.60
C THR A 295 3.97 -5.28 1.91
N ASP A 296 3.85 -6.09 0.85
CA ASP A 296 2.55 -6.43 0.27
C ASP A 296 1.96 -7.63 1.02
N LEU A 297 1.25 -7.37 2.13
CA LEU A 297 0.73 -8.43 3.00
C LEU A 297 -0.26 -9.34 2.29
N ALA A 298 -1.12 -8.78 1.44
CA ALA A 298 -2.10 -9.57 0.68
C ALA A 298 -1.40 -10.60 -0.22
N SER A 299 -0.43 -10.16 -1.03
CA SER A 299 0.33 -11.08 -1.90
C SER A 299 1.24 -12.02 -1.11
N TRP A 300 1.76 -11.59 0.03
CA TRP A 300 2.63 -12.40 0.87
C TRP A 300 1.85 -13.55 1.54
N LEU A 301 0.71 -13.23 2.18
CA LEU A 301 -0.15 -14.22 2.86
C LEU A 301 -0.73 -15.22 1.86
N ALA A 302 -1.24 -14.75 0.72
CA ALA A 302 -1.77 -15.62 -0.34
C ALA A 302 -0.75 -16.68 -0.78
N ARG A 303 0.51 -16.27 -1.00
CA ARG A 303 1.60 -17.18 -1.38
C ARG A 303 2.01 -18.12 -0.24
N ARG A 304 2.08 -17.61 1.00
CA ARG A 304 2.48 -18.41 2.18
C ARG A 304 1.45 -19.47 2.54
N LEU A 305 0.16 -19.18 2.33
CA LEU A 305 -0.96 -20.04 2.66
C LEU A 305 -1.46 -20.86 1.46
N ASN A 306 -0.90 -20.65 0.26
CA ASN A 306 -1.37 -21.24 -1.00
C ASN A 306 -2.86 -20.98 -1.29
N MET A 307 -3.30 -19.73 -1.10
CA MET A 307 -4.70 -19.31 -1.25
C MET A 307 -4.85 -18.25 -2.34
N GLN A 308 -6.03 -18.23 -2.96
CA GLN A 308 -6.46 -17.10 -3.78
C GLN A 308 -6.68 -15.87 -2.89
N VAL A 309 -6.48 -14.67 -3.43
CA VAL A 309 -6.69 -13.43 -2.68
C VAL A 309 -7.42 -12.39 -3.51
N LEU A 310 -8.44 -11.79 -2.89
CA LEU A 310 -9.09 -10.56 -3.33
C LEU A 310 -8.70 -9.46 -2.35
N PHE A 311 -8.49 -8.25 -2.85
CA PHE A 311 -8.13 -7.10 -2.02
C PHE A 311 -8.84 -5.84 -2.50
N LYS A 312 -9.29 -5.03 -1.53
CA LYS A 312 -9.81 -3.69 -1.77
C LYS A 312 -9.16 -2.69 -0.81
N GLY A 313 -8.51 -1.67 -1.38
CA GLY A 313 -8.14 -0.47 -0.63
C GLY A 313 -9.39 0.33 -0.25
N THR A 314 -9.55 0.61 1.03
CA THR A 314 -10.68 1.39 1.59
C THR A 314 -10.25 2.79 2.00
N THR A 315 -9.02 2.94 2.51
CA THR A 315 -8.36 4.22 2.73
C THR A 315 -7.19 4.37 1.75
N GLY A 316 -7.51 4.92 0.57
CA GLY A 316 -6.59 4.90 -0.56
C GLY A 316 -6.42 3.49 -1.14
N PRO A 317 -5.48 3.29 -2.08
CA PRO A 317 -5.37 2.03 -2.81
C PRO A 317 -4.60 0.93 -2.07
N MET A 318 -3.90 1.26 -0.98
CA MET A 318 -2.92 0.35 -0.36
C MET A 318 -3.37 -0.24 0.99
N TRP A 319 -4.38 0.30 1.65
CA TRP A 319 -4.80 -0.17 2.98
C TRP A 319 -6.29 -0.45 2.99
N GLY A 320 -6.66 -1.65 3.44
CA GLY A 320 -8.06 -2.06 3.47
C GLY A 320 -8.27 -3.53 3.81
N ILE A 321 -9.12 -4.18 3.03
CA ILE A 321 -9.71 -5.48 3.36
C ILE A 321 -9.28 -6.52 2.32
N ALA A 322 -9.03 -7.75 2.76
CA ALA A 322 -8.78 -8.88 1.87
C ALA A 322 -9.72 -10.06 2.16
N ILE A 323 -10.01 -10.85 1.13
CA ILE A 323 -10.60 -12.19 1.26
C ILE A 323 -9.59 -13.19 0.72
N LEU A 324 -9.19 -14.16 1.54
CA LEU A 324 -8.38 -15.31 1.12
C LEU A 324 -9.26 -16.55 1.09
N THR A 325 -9.08 -17.41 0.08
CA THR A 325 -9.83 -18.67 -0.02
C THR A 325 -9.04 -19.74 -0.76
N ARG A 326 -9.25 -21.01 -0.37
CA ARG A 326 -8.80 -22.18 -1.11
C ARG A 326 -9.81 -22.68 -2.15
N TYR A 327 -11.04 -22.18 -2.09
CA TYR A 327 -12.14 -22.58 -2.98
C TYR A 327 -12.24 -21.68 -4.23
N PRO A 328 -12.85 -22.15 -5.33
CA PRO A 328 -13.06 -21.36 -6.53
C PRO A 328 -13.90 -20.09 -6.29
N ILE A 329 -13.40 -18.95 -6.78
CA ILE A 329 -14.11 -17.67 -6.76
C ILE A 329 -14.91 -17.55 -8.06
N MET A 330 -16.23 -17.47 -7.94
CA MET A 330 -17.14 -17.38 -9.09
C MET A 330 -17.38 -15.94 -9.56
N ASP A 331 -17.50 -15.03 -8.61
CA ASP A 331 -17.78 -13.61 -8.84
C ASP A 331 -17.29 -12.80 -7.64
N HIS A 332 -16.94 -11.53 -7.85
CA HIS A 332 -16.50 -10.67 -6.76
C HIS A 332 -16.64 -9.19 -7.09
N GLY A 333 -16.62 -8.36 -6.04
CA GLY A 333 -16.68 -6.91 -6.19
C GLY A 333 -16.47 -6.21 -4.87
N SER A 334 -16.68 -4.89 -4.87
CA SER A 334 -16.48 -4.07 -3.67
C SER A 334 -17.32 -2.81 -3.72
N GLY A 335 -17.53 -2.18 -2.57
CA GLY A 335 -18.17 -0.87 -2.46
C GLY A 335 -17.53 -0.01 -1.39
N ALA A 336 -17.75 1.30 -1.48
CA ALA A 336 -17.35 2.24 -0.44
C ALA A 336 -18.50 2.45 0.55
N LEU A 337 -18.16 2.70 1.80
CA LEU A 337 -19.08 3.11 2.85
C LEU A 337 -19.01 4.64 3.00
N PRO A 338 -20.10 5.30 3.44
CA PRO A 338 -20.10 6.75 3.60
C PRO A 338 -19.04 7.19 4.61
N LEU A 339 -18.34 8.29 4.29
CA LEU A 339 -17.37 8.90 5.20
C LEU A 339 -18.06 9.40 6.48
N ALA A 340 -19.24 10.00 6.35
CA ALA A 340 -20.05 10.51 7.47
C ALA A 340 -19.26 11.36 8.49
N GLY A 341 -18.27 12.13 8.03
CA GLY A 341 -17.41 12.96 8.88
C GLY A 341 -16.07 12.33 9.27
N SER A 342 -15.85 11.05 8.99
CA SER A 342 -14.57 10.37 9.20
C SER A 342 -13.50 10.81 8.19
N LEU A 343 -12.23 10.78 8.63
CA LEU A 343 -11.06 10.99 7.78
C LEU A 343 -10.67 9.75 6.97
N LEU A 344 -11.04 8.57 7.48
CA LEU A 344 -10.70 7.29 6.89
C LEU A 344 -11.86 6.76 6.05
N GLY A 345 -11.55 6.37 4.81
CA GLY A 345 -12.50 5.67 3.97
C GLY A 345 -12.70 4.24 4.49
N ARG A 346 -13.96 3.83 4.59
CA ARG A 346 -14.36 2.45 4.86
C ARG A 346 -15.07 1.87 3.64
N GLY A 347 -15.22 0.55 3.61
CA GLY A 347 -15.76 -0.16 2.46
C GLY A 347 -16.04 -1.61 2.79
N TYR A 348 -16.59 -2.31 1.81
CA TYR A 348 -16.77 -3.76 1.86
C TYR A 348 -16.18 -4.42 0.60
N LEU A 349 -15.75 -5.67 0.76
CA LEU A 349 -15.28 -6.55 -0.29
C LEU A 349 -16.16 -7.80 -0.26
N TRP A 350 -16.67 -8.23 -1.41
CA TRP A 350 -17.53 -9.40 -1.49
C TRP A 350 -17.06 -10.40 -2.53
N ALA A 351 -17.37 -11.67 -2.31
CA ALA A 351 -17.09 -12.77 -3.22
C ALA A 351 -18.21 -13.81 -3.18
N LYS A 352 -18.55 -14.38 -4.33
CA LYS A 352 -19.34 -15.62 -4.44
C LYS A 352 -18.37 -16.78 -4.59
N ILE A 353 -18.40 -17.69 -3.63
CA ILE A 353 -17.44 -18.79 -3.53
C ILE A 353 -18.19 -20.12 -3.71
N ASP A 354 -17.65 -20.98 -4.57
CA ASP A 354 -18.15 -22.34 -4.74
C ASP A 354 -17.73 -23.19 -3.53
N VAL A 355 -18.71 -23.73 -2.82
CA VAL A 355 -18.52 -24.58 -1.62
C VAL A 355 -19.00 -26.02 -1.85
N GLY A 356 -19.23 -26.41 -3.10
CA GLY A 356 -19.63 -27.78 -3.47
C GLY A 356 -21.12 -28.05 -3.27
N ALA A 357 -21.90 -26.98 -3.14
CA ALA A 357 -23.34 -27.01 -2.96
C ALA A 357 -24.08 -26.57 -4.24
N GLN A 358 -25.41 -26.59 -4.23
CA GLN A 358 -26.22 -26.22 -5.41
C GLN A 358 -26.05 -24.76 -5.84
N GLN A 359 -25.75 -23.87 -4.88
CA GLN A 359 -25.48 -22.46 -5.11
C GLN A 359 -24.15 -22.05 -4.45
N PRO A 360 -23.49 -20.98 -4.90
CA PRO A 360 -22.36 -20.43 -4.15
C PRO A 360 -22.81 -19.80 -2.83
N ILE A 361 -21.86 -19.60 -1.91
CA ILE A 361 -22.04 -18.76 -0.73
C ILE A 361 -21.50 -17.36 -1.03
N GLN A 362 -22.25 -16.33 -0.62
CA GLN A 362 -21.77 -14.94 -0.67
C GLN A 362 -21.03 -14.60 0.63
N ILE A 363 -19.80 -14.15 0.51
CA ILE A 363 -18.97 -13.67 1.61
C ILE A 363 -18.84 -12.16 1.48
N ILE A 364 -19.17 -11.40 2.52
CA ILE A 364 -19.07 -9.94 2.55
C ILE A 364 -18.17 -9.53 3.72
N ALA A 365 -16.93 -9.18 3.42
CA ALA A 365 -15.95 -8.68 4.38
C ALA A 365 -16.04 -7.16 4.52
N THR A 366 -16.08 -6.65 5.75
CA THR A 366 -16.13 -5.21 6.05
C THR A 366 -15.18 -4.80 7.17
N HIS A 367 -14.96 -3.50 7.33
CA HIS A 367 -14.31 -2.89 8.49
C HIS A 367 -14.97 -1.52 8.71
N LEU A 368 -15.68 -1.34 9.83
CA LEU A 368 -16.40 -0.10 10.13
C LEU A 368 -15.50 0.96 10.81
N HIS A 369 -16.08 2.13 11.09
CA HIS A 369 -15.37 3.23 11.74
C HIS A 369 -14.91 2.89 13.17
N HIS A 370 -13.63 3.19 13.47
CA HIS A 370 -12.88 2.69 14.62
C HIS A 370 -12.95 3.55 15.89
N VAL A 371 -13.38 4.81 15.79
CA VAL A 371 -13.33 5.72 16.95
C VAL A 371 -14.43 5.36 17.94
N GLU A 372 -14.03 5.08 19.18
CA GLU A 372 -14.96 4.86 20.28
C GLU A 372 -15.79 6.12 20.56
N GLY A 373 -17.10 5.95 20.76
CA GLY A 373 -18.04 7.06 20.95
C GLY A 373 -18.57 7.71 19.66
N GLU A 374 -18.02 7.40 18.49
CA GLU A 374 -18.50 7.91 17.19
C GLU A 374 -19.46 6.93 16.48
N GLY A 375 -20.39 6.33 17.24
CA GLY A 375 -21.36 5.34 16.74
C GLY A 375 -22.27 5.85 15.62
N GLU A 376 -22.56 7.15 15.57
CA GLU A 376 -23.34 7.80 14.50
C GLU A 376 -22.72 7.59 13.11
N ILE A 377 -21.39 7.52 13.02
CA ILE A 377 -20.69 7.24 11.76
C ILE A 377 -20.98 5.79 11.33
N ARG A 378 -20.91 4.84 12.26
CA ARG A 378 -21.25 3.43 11.99
C ARG A 378 -22.73 3.27 11.63
N LEU A 379 -23.64 4.02 12.27
CA LEU A 379 -25.06 4.07 11.94
C LEU A 379 -25.34 4.57 10.51
N ALA A 380 -24.48 5.42 9.96
CA ALA A 380 -24.57 5.79 8.54
C ALA A 380 -24.00 4.71 7.61
N GLN A 381 -23.04 3.91 8.08
CA GLN A 381 -22.35 2.88 7.29
C GLN A 381 -23.12 1.57 7.18
N VAL A 382 -23.69 1.07 8.29
CA VAL A 382 -24.38 -0.24 8.33
C VAL A 382 -25.55 -0.34 7.35
N PRO A 383 -26.44 0.67 7.19
CA PRO A 383 -27.54 0.59 6.23
C PRO A 383 -27.09 0.37 4.79
N VAL A 384 -25.97 0.98 4.36
CA VAL A 384 -25.42 0.79 3.01
C VAL A 384 -24.95 -0.65 2.79
N LEU A 385 -24.41 -1.28 3.84
CA LEU A 385 -23.99 -2.69 3.79
C LEU A 385 -25.19 -3.63 3.73
N ILE A 386 -26.23 -3.38 4.53
CA ILE A 386 -27.46 -4.18 4.54
C ILE A 386 -28.23 -4.04 3.22
N GLU A 387 -28.34 -2.81 2.69
CA GLU A 387 -28.95 -2.54 1.38
C GLU A 387 -28.17 -3.24 0.26
N TYR A 388 -26.84 -3.28 0.33
CA TYR A 388 -26.05 -4.03 -0.63
C TYR A 388 -26.27 -5.54 -0.56
N TRP A 389 -26.36 -6.12 0.66
CA TRP A 389 -26.65 -7.54 0.84
C TRP A 389 -28.03 -7.92 0.29
N ASP A 390 -29.03 -7.05 0.44
CA ASP A 390 -30.38 -7.17 -0.15
C ASP A 390 -31.03 -8.54 0.07
N HIS A 391 -30.91 -9.08 1.29
CA HIS A 391 -31.46 -10.38 1.66
C HIS A 391 -31.01 -11.55 0.76
N THR A 392 -29.84 -11.43 0.13
CA THR A 392 -29.27 -12.50 -0.70
C THR A 392 -29.12 -13.76 0.17
N PRO A 393 -29.72 -14.91 -0.21
CA PRO A 393 -29.62 -16.13 0.56
C PRO A 393 -28.17 -16.61 0.60
N ARG A 394 -27.87 -17.51 1.55
CA ARG A 394 -26.55 -18.12 1.72
C ARG A 394 -25.42 -17.09 1.81
N SER A 395 -25.60 -16.11 2.69
CA SER A 395 -24.63 -15.03 2.88
C SER A 395 -23.99 -15.07 4.26
N VAL A 396 -22.70 -14.74 4.31
CA VAL A 396 -21.94 -14.49 5.54
C VAL A 396 -21.38 -13.08 5.47
N ILE A 397 -21.68 -12.25 6.49
CA ILE A 397 -21.15 -10.89 6.64
C ILE A 397 -20.22 -10.88 7.84
N LEU A 398 -18.96 -10.49 7.64
CA LEU A 398 -17.94 -10.62 8.68
C LEU A 398 -16.92 -9.49 8.67
N GLY A 399 -16.37 -9.21 9.84
CA GLY A 399 -15.34 -8.19 9.99
C GLY A 399 -15.28 -7.55 11.37
N ASP A 400 -14.30 -6.67 11.52
CA ASP A 400 -14.21 -5.74 12.63
C ASP A 400 -15.26 -4.62 12.46
N LEU A 401 -16.31 -4.69 13.27
CA LEU A 401 -17.39 -3.70 13.26
C LEU A 401 -17.13 -2.54 14.23
N ASN A 402 -16.07 -2.61 15.04
CA ASN A 402 -15.72 -1.60 16.06
C ASN A 402 -16.93 -1.22 16.95
N ALA A 403 -17.80 -2.19 17.22
CA ALA A 403 -19.06 -1.99 17.90
C ALA A 403 -19.36 -3.19 18.81
N VAL A 404 -19.62 -2.90 20.08
CA VAL A 404 -19.92 -3.91 21.11
C VAL A 404 -21.36 -4.40 21.03
N PRO A 405 -21.70 -5.57 21.60
CA PRO A 405 -23.08 -6.04 21.64
C PRO A 405 -24.03 -5.03 22.31
N GLY A 406 -25.25 -4.90 21.76
CA GLY A 406 -26.32 -4.08 22.35
C GLY A 406 -26.37 -2.62 21.88
N VAL A 407 -25.43 -2.15 21.07
CA VAL A 407 -25.48 -0.80 20.47
C VAL A 407 -26.40 -0.76 19.25
N ALA A 408 -26.82 0.45 18.86
CA ALA A 408 -27.82 0.66 17.82
C ALA A 408 -27.36 0.15 16.44
N GLU A 409 -26.09 0.36 16.08
CA GLU A 409 -25.52 -0.07 14.81
C GLU A 409 -25.48 -1.60 14.66
N ILE A 410 -25.28 -2.34 15.76
CA ILE A 410 -25.34 -3.81 15.78
C ILE A 410 -26.78 -4.30 15.69
N ALA A 411 -27.72 -3.61 16.35
CA ALA A 411 -29.13 -3.98 16.32
C ALA A 411 -29.73 -3.97 14.90
N LEU A 412 -29.15 -3.19 13.97
CA LEU A 412 -29.59 -3.16 12.56
C LEU A 412 -29.38 -4.50 11.83
N PHE A 413 -28.30 -5.24 12.11
CA PHE A 413 -28.06 -6.55 11.50
C PHE A 413 -29.12 -7.57 11.94
N LEU A 414 -29.43 -7.59 13.25
CA LEU A 414 -30.49 -8.43 13.81
C LEU A 414 -31.87 -8.07 13.22
N GLN A 415 -32.18 -6.78 13.12
CA GLN A 415 -33.43 -6.30 12.53
C GLN A 415 -33.55 -6.66 11.05
N ALA A 416 -32.44 -6.77 10.33
CA ALA A 416 -32.40 -7.21 8.94
C ALA A 416 -32.55 -8.74 8.77
N GLY A 417 -32.62 -9.49 9.88
CA GLY A 417 -32.81 -10.95 9.88
C GLY A 417 -31.53 -11.77 9.81
N LEU A 418 -30.36 -11.16 10.04
CA LEU A 418 -29.09 -11.88 10.16
C LEU A 418 -28.94 -12.48 11.55
N ILE A 419 -28.26 -13.63 11.62
CA ILE A 419 -28.00 -14.38 12.84
C ILE A 419 -26.55 -14.14 13.27
N ASP A 420 -26.33 -13.75 14.52
CA ASP A 420 -24.99 -13.66 15.13
C ASP A 420 -24.48 -15.07 15.46
N SER A 421 -23.46 -15.53 14.74
CA SER A 421 -22.92 -16.88 14.90
C SER A 421 -22.36 -17.13 16.31
N TRP A 422 -21.86 -16.10 17.00
CA TRP A 422 -21.40 -16.24 18.39
C TRP A 422 -22.57 -16.50 19.34
N THR A 423 -23.68 -15.78 19.16
CA THR A 423 -24.88 -15.96 19.98
C THR A 423 -25.57 -17.29 19.69
N GLU A 424 -25.47 -17.81 18.47
CA GLU A 424 -26.09 -19.08 18.08
C GLU A 424 -25.45 -20.30 18.78
N VAL A 425 -24.12 -20.40 18.78
CA VAL A 425 -23.41 -21.60 19.26
C VAL A 425 -22.25 -21.34 20.23
N GLY A 426 -21.88 -20.07 20.44
CA GLY A 426 -20.77 -19.69 21.31
C GLY A 426 -21.10 -19.72 22.80
N SER A 427 -20.08 -19.52 23.62
CA SER A 427 -20.22 -19.49 25.09
C SER A 427 -19.37 -18.38 25.71
N GLY A 428 -19.92 -17.68 26.70
CA GLY A 428 -19.25 -16.53 27.33
C GLY A 428 -19.31 -15.27 26.47
N ASP A 429 -18.47 -14.29 26.82
CA ASP A 429 -18.55 -12.94 26.25
C ASP A 429 -18.01 -12.83 24.82
N GLY A 430 -17.13 -13.74 24.41
CA GLY A 430 -16.54 -13.76 23.06
C GLY A 430 -15.66 -12.56 22.77
N TYR A 431 -14.90 -12.07 23.76
CA TYR A 431 -14.02 -10.92 23.58
C TYR A 431 -12.93 -11.20 22.54
N THR A 432 -12.74 -10.22 21.64
CA THR A 432 -11.80 -10.26 20.53
C THR A 432 -10.74 -9.15 20.61
N TYR A 433 -10.96 -8.13 21.45
CA TYR A 433 -10.05 -7.00 21.61
C TYR A 433 -9.89 -6.61 23.09
N SER A 434 -8.70 -6.25 23.58
CA SER A 434 -7.38 -6.41 22.94
C SER A 434 -6.83 -7.80 23.21
N SER A 435 -6.15 -8.42 22.24
CA SER A 435 -5.72 -9.83 22.30
C SER A 435 -4.87 -10.22 23.50
N GLY A 436 -4.11 -9.29 24.09
CA GLY A 436 -3.29 -9.56 25.28
C GLY A 436 -4.07 -9.58 26.60
N ASP A 437 -5.20 -8.88 26.67
CA ASP A 437 -6.13 -8.83 27.82
C ASP A 437 -7.54 -8.54 27.28
N PRO A 438 -8.24 -9.54 26.71
CA PRO A 438 -9.47 -9.30 25.96
C PRO A 438 -10.60 -8.74 26.85
N PHE A 439 -11.21 -7.63 26.43
CA PHE A 439 -12.22 -6.91 27.20
C PHE A 439 -13.47 -6.48 26.39
N GLN A 440 -13.45 -6.58 25.06
CA GLN A 440 -14.56 -6.24 24.17
C GLN A 440 -14.70 -7.23 23.02
N ARG A 441 -15.94 -7.48 22.58
CA ARG A 441 -16.27 -8.21 21.35
C ARG A 441 -16.65 -7.21 20.27
N ILE A 442 -15.77 -7.04 19.28
CA ILE A 442 -15.98 -6.07 18.19
C ILE A 442 -15.78 -6.69 16.79
N ASP A 443 -15.30 -7.93 16.72
CA ASP A 443 -15.22 -8.72 15.51
C ASP A 443 -16.42 -9.67 15.42
N TRP A 444 -17.12 -9.64 14.28
CA TRP A 444 -18.40 -10.31 14.12
C TRP A 444 -18.42 -11.24 12.91
N ILE A 445 -19.19 -12.31 13.01
CA ILE A 445 -19.56 -13.16 11.87
C ILE A 445 -21.08 -13.38 11.91
N TRP A 446 -21.77 -12.80 10.94
CA TRP A 446 -23.21 -12.89 10.73
C TRP A 446 -23.50 -13.86 9.59
N HIS A 447 -24.56 -14.64 9.69
CA HIS A 447 -25.02 -15.49 8.58
C HIS A 447 -26.55 -15.40 8.39
N THR A 448 -27.00 -15.84 7.21
CA THR A 448 -28.42 -15.87 6.86
C THR A 448 -29.12 -17.13 7.39
N PRO A 449 -30.45 -17.12 7.66
CA PRO A 449 -31.15 -18.23 8.33
C PRO A 449 -31.16 -19.58 7.59
N ASP A 450 -30.75 -19.61 6.33
CA ASP A 450 -30.56 -20.82 5.51
C ASP A 450 -29.16 -21.45 5.66
N LEU A 451 -28.31 -20.83 6.48
CA LEU A 451 -27.06 -21.40 6.99
C LEU A 451 -27.19 -21.65 8.49
N VAL A 452 -26.34 -22.51 9.04
CA VAL A 452 -26.25 -22.77 10.48
C VAL A 452 -24.79 -22.78 10.92
N ALA A 453 -24.45 -22.09 12.02
CA ALA A 453 -23.17 -22.28 12.67
C ALA A 453 -23.21 -23.57 13.49
N LEU A 454 -22.24 -24.46 13.25
CA LEU A 454 -22.07 -25.70 13.99
C LEU A 454 -21.13 -25.54 15.19
N ASP A 455 -20.20 -24.59 15.09
CA ASP A 455 -19.16 -24.32 16.07
C ASP A 455 -18.63 -22.89 15.89
N VAL A 456 -18.13 -22.29 16.98
CA VAL A 456 -17.48 -20.98 16.97
C VAL A 456 -16.36 -20.91 18.00
N GLU A 457 -15.22 -20.34 17.60
CA GLU A 457 -14.03 -20.21 18.44
C GLU A 457 -13.40 -18.82 18.29
N VAL A 458 -12.97 -18.23 19.41
CA VAL A 458 -12.02 -17.11 19.41
C VAL A 458 -10.64 -17.67 19.72
N LEU A 459 -9.75 -17.68 18.72
CA LEU A 459 -8.41 -18.26 18.85
C LEU A 459 -7.50 -17.32 19.63
N GLN A 460 -6.77 -17.86 20.61
CA GLN A 460 -5.78 -17.07 21.35
C GLN A 460 -4.53 -16.83 20.49
N SER A 461 -4.09 -15.57 20.40
CA SER A 461 -2.94 -15.16 19.60
C SER A 461 -2.40 -13.81 20.08
N THR A 462 -1.10 -13.59 19.93
CA THR A 462 -0.46 -12.28 20.14
C THR A 462 0.00 -11.64 18.83
N ALA A 463 -0.30 -12.27 17.69
CA ALA A 463 0.18 -11.87 16.35
C ALA A 463 -0.44 -10.56 15.84
N SER A 464 -1.57 -10.16 16.42
CA SER A 464 -2.25 -8.88 16.27
C SER A 464 -2.83 -8.50 17.62
N ASP A 465 -3.22 -7.24 17.79
CA ASP A 465 -4.03 -6.69 18.87
C ASP A 465 -5.50 -7.16 18.86
N HIS A 466 -5.96 -7.84 17.80
CA HIS A 466 -7.23 -8.57 17.76
C HIS A 466 -7.02 -10.08 17.86
N LEU A 467 -8.03 -10.79 18.35
CA LEU A 467 -8.13 -12.24 18.29
C LEU A 467 -9.00 -12.65 17.09
N PRO A 468 -8.60 -13.67 16.32
CA PRO A 468 -9.42 -14.14 15.23
C PRO A 468 -10.63 -14.93 15.70
N VAL A 469 -11.75 -14.73 15.01
CA VAL A 469 -12.98 -15.49 15.21
C VAL A 469 -13.13 -16.47 14.05
N VAL A 470 -13.41 -17.73 14.35
CA VAL A 470 -13.61 -18.80 13.37
C VAL A 470 -14.95 -19.46 13.64
N ILE A 471 -15.74 -19.68 12.59
CA ILE A 471 -16.95 -20.47 12.66
C ILE A 471 -16.88 -21.66 11.71
N THR A 472 -17.57 -22.74 12.07
CA THR A 472 -17.86 -23.85 11.17
C THR A 472 -19.31 -23.72 10.70
N VAL A 473 -19.54 -23.61 9.39
CA VAL A 473 -20.86 -23.33 8.80
C VAL A 473 -21.31 -24.46 7.89
N ASP A 474 -22.59 -24.80 7.96
CA ASP A 474 -23.25 -25.78 7.08
C ASP A 474 -24.59 -25.20 6.56
N GLU A 475 -25.26 -25.95 5.68
CA GLU A 475 -26.64 -25.67 5.28
C GLU A 475 -27.61 -25.96 6.43
N ALA A 476 -28.57 -25.05 6.63
CA ALA A 476 -29.68 -25.31 7.54
C ALA A 476 -30.56 -26.44 6.96
N ARG A 477 -30.90 -27.44 7.78
CA ARG A 477 -31.66 -28.63 7.36
C ARG A 477 -33.17 -28.42 7.34
#